data_AF-A0A966NKI2-F1
#
_entry.id   AF-A0A966NKI2-F1
#
_cell.length_a   1.000
_cell.length_b   1.000
_cell.length_c   1.000
_cell.angle_alpha   90.00
_cell.angle_beta   90.00
_cell.angle_gamma   90.00
#
_symmetry.space_group_name_H-M   'P 1'
#
loop_
_entity.id
_entity.type
_entity.pdbx_description
1 polymer ?
#
loop_
_entity_poly.entity_id
_entity_poly.type
_entity_poly.pdbx_seq_one_letter_code
_entity_poly.pdbx_strand_id
1 'polypeptide(L)'
;MSEDSLVGLRVIADGSLQRHTGGTVLMGGSPLRVMRVTENGARLVDRLLAGEPVPDSNAAVALTRRLLDGGLVHPIVEDGPFSCADVTVVIPVRGELPPRLVHSVGPVARILVIDDNSAVPIETPSRTDDGVPITLHRHTTRGGPAAARNTGLDAVTTPLVAFIDADCEPEPGWLEMLLPLFVDDQVALVAPRIVPIEPVGPQSVLARFEHHRSALDLGGDAARVRARTRVSYVPSAAMVARTEVLRTLGGFDDEMFVGEDVDLVWRLDEADWSVRYQPSARVAHRHRTRPLAWARRRFDYGTSAGSLALRHPGALAPVETSG
;
A
#
# COMPACT_ATOMS: atom_id res chain seq x y z
N MET A 1 -11.39 14.19 13.33
CA MET A 1 -11.22 12.74 13.26
C MET A 1 -11.77 12.16 14.55
N SER A 2 -12.66 11.18 14.46
CA SER A 2 -13.31 10.61 15.64
C SER A 2 -12.31 9.74 16.41
N GLU A 3 -12.16 9.95 17.72
CA GLU A 3 -11.40 9.02 18.58
C GLU A 3 -12.10 7.64 18.68
N ASP A 4 -13.37 7.53 18.24
CA ASP A 4 -14.18 6.33 18.43
C ASP A 4 -13.90 5.22 17.40
N SER A 5 -13.12 5.48 16.34
CA SER A 5 -12.92 4.52 15.23
C SER A 5 -12.22 3.21 15.64
N LEU A 6 -11.56 3.19 16.80
CA LEU A 6 -10.88 2.00 17.32
C LEU A 6 -11.74 1.19 18.31
N VAL A 7 -12.87 1.72 18.78
CA VAL A 7 -13.72 1.01 19.74
C VAL A 7 -14.26 -0.27 19.09
N GLY A 8 -14.17 -1.40 19.80
CA GLY A 8 -14.60 -2.69 19.27
C GLY A 8 -13.57 -3.41 18.39
N LEU A 9 -12.52 -2.72 17.95
CA LEU A 9 -11.46 -3.30 17.10
C LEU A 9 -10.70 -4.40 17.84
N ARG A 10 -10.34 -5.49 17.16
CA ARG A 10 -9.41 -6.50 17.70
C ARG A 10 -8.03 -6.30 17.13
N VAL A 11 -7.00 -6.73 17.87
CA VAL A 11 -5.61 -6.60 17.44
C VAL A 11 -4.83 -7.88 17.70
N ILE A 12 -3.78 -8.09 16.92
CA ILE A 12 -2.78 -9.15 17.12
C ILE A 12 -1.42 -8.52 17.40
N ALA A 13 -0.59 -9.18 18.21
CA ALA A 13 0.79 -8.76 18.40
C ALA A 13 1.56 -8.78 17.07
N ASP A 14 2.40 -7.77 16.83
CA ASP A 14 3.46 -7.90 15.84
C ASP A 14 4.47 -8.95 16.33
N GLY A 15 5.08 -9.70 15.41
CA GLY A 15 6.05 -10.76 15.76
C GLY A 15 7.27 -10.25 16.53
N SER A 16 7.55 -8.95 16.51
CA SER A 16 8.63 -8.32 17.28
C SER A 16 8.24 -7.91 18.70
N LEU A 17 6.96 -7.94 19.08
CA LEU A 17 6.50 -7.48 20.38
C LEU A 17 7.00 -8.39 21.52
N GLN A 18 7.82 -7.81 22.38
CA GLN A 18 8.33 -8.38 23.62
C GLN A 18 7.79 -7.62 24.83
N ARG A 19 7.59 -8.35 25.93
CA ARG A 19 7.04 -7.82 27.18
C ARG A 19 7.98 -8.16 28.34
N HIS A 20 8.32 -7.15 29.14
CA HIS A 20 9.23 -7.26 30.28
C HIS A 20 8.61 -6.66 31.54
N THR A 21 9.22 -6.94 32.70
CA THR A 21 8.85 -6.37 34.01
C THR A 21 7.36 -6.54 34.31
N GLY A 22 6.87 -7.79 34.26
CA GLY A 22 5.45 -8.08 34.47
C GLY A 22 4.52 -7.46 33.41
N GLY A 23 5.01 -7.15 32.22
CA GLY A 23 4.23 -6.61 31.11
C GLY A 23 4.15 -5.07 31.05
N THR A 24 4.78 -4.37 31.99
CA THR A 24 4.77 -2.89 32.06
C THR A 24 5.78 -2.22 31.13
N VAL A 25 6.73 -2.99 30.59
CA VAL A 25 7.68 -2.53 29.58
C VAL A 25 7.44 -3.34 28.30
N LEU A 26 7.06 -2.64 27.24
CA LEU A 26 6.83 -3.20 25.90
C LEU A 26 8.01 -2.80 25.01
N MET A 27 8.57 -3.76 24.28
CA MET A 27 9.66 -3.55 23.34
C MET A 27 9.30 -4.19 22.00
N GLY A 28 9.51 -3.50 20.88
CA GLY A 28 9.23 -4.06 19.55
C GLY A 28 8.86 -2.98 18.55
N GLY A 29 8.24 -3.38 17.45
CA GLY A 29 7.91 -2.51 16.33
C GLY A 29 9.12 -2.17 15.46
N SER A 30 8.86 -1.38 14.43
CA SER A 30 9.89 -0.90 13.51
C SER A 30 9.67 0.58 13.20
N PRO A 31 10.63 1.49 13.47
CA PRO A 31 11.89 1.21 14.18
C PRO A 31 11.61 0.67 15.59
N LEU A 32 12.60 0.00 16.19
CA LEU A 32 12.46 -0.55 17.53
C LEU A 32 12.04 0.53 18.53
N ARG A 33 10.95 0.30 19.25
CA ARG A 33 10.43 1.17 20.29
C ARG A 33 10.46 0.47 21.64
N VAL A 34 10.62 1.28 22.68
CA VAL A 34 10.42 0.87 24.07
C VAL A 34 9.36 1.78 24.67
N MET A 35 8.27 1.19 25.15
CA MET A 35 7.16 1.88 25.78
C MET A 35 6.97 1.38 27.20
N ARG A 36 6.85 2.31 28.14
CA ARG A 36 6.40 2.01 29.50
C ARG A 36 4.91 2.28 29.62
N VAL A 37 4.19 1.31 30.15
CA VAL A 37 2.76 1.41 30.45
C VAL A 37 2.54 1.25 31.95
N THR A 38 1.42 1.78 32.45
CA THR A 38 1.00 1.52 33.83
C THR A 38 0.59 0.05 34.00
N GLU A 39 0.41 -0.43 35.23
CA GLU A 39 -0.12 -1.78 35.46
C GLU A 39 -1.50 -1.99 34.83
N ASN A 40 -2.35 -0.98 34.86
CA ASN A 40 -3.64 -1.01 34.16
C ASN A 40 -3.45 -1.10 32.65
N GLY A 41 -2.48 -0.38 32.08
CA GLY A 41 -2.12 -0.47 30.66
C GLY A 41 -1.57 -1.85 30.29
N ALA A 42 -0.75 -2.45 31.14
CA ALA A 42 -0.25 -3.82 30.94
C ALA A 42 -1.41 -4.83 30.91
N ARG A 43 -2.35 -4.73 31.87
CA ARG A 43 -3.57 -5.57 31.88
C ARG A 43 -4.45 -5.35 30.66
N LEU A 44 -4.57 -4.11 30.17
CA LEU A 44 -5.29 -3.84 28.92
C LEU A 44 -4.60 -4.52 27.74
N VAL A 45 -3.27 -4.41 27.64
CA VAL A 45 -2.48 -5.10 26.60
C VAL A 45 -2.69 -6.61 26.69
N ASP A 46 -2.69 -7.21 27.87
CA ASP A 46 -3.00 -8.64 28.05
C ASP A 46 -4.34 -9.02 27.43
N ARG A 47 -5.40 -8.25 27.72
CA ARG A 47 -6.74 -8.48 27.19
C ARG A 47 -6.79 -8.35 25.67
N LEU A 48 -6.17 -7.29 25.13
CA LEU A 48 -6.09 -7.07 23.68
C LEU A 48 -5.39 -8.24 22.98
N LEU A 49 -4.26 -8.70 23.53
CA LEU A 49 -3.48 -9.82 22.96
C LEU A 49 -4.18 -11.19 23.15
N ALA A 50 -5.09 -11.31 24.12
CA ALA A 50 -6.01 -12.43 24.22
C ALA A 50 -7.17 -12.36 23.21
N GLY A 51 -7.18 -11.33 22.36
CA GLY A 51 -8.16 -11.12 21.30
C GLY A 51 -9.39 -10.35 21.75
N GLU A 52 -9.46 -9.82 22.98
CA GLU A 52 -10.59 -8.99 23.39
C GLU A 52 -10.64 -7.69 22.58
N PRO A 53 -11.85 -7.20 22.23
CA PRO A 53 -11.99 -5.94 21.51
C PRO A 53 -11.57 -4.75 22.37
N VAL A 54 -11.11 -3.68 21.72
CA VAL A 54 -10.76 -2.41 22.36
C VAL A 54 -11.99 -1.87 23.12
N PRO A 55 -11.88 -1.67 24.45
CA PRO A 55 -12.96 -1.11 25.24
C PRO A 55 -13.30 0.33 24.83
N ASP A 56 -14.57 0.70 24.99
CA ASP A 56 -15.06 2.06 24.85
C ASP A 56 -14.58 2.94 26.02
N SER A 57 -13.34 3.41 25.91
CA SER A 57 -12.75 4.39 26.82
C SER A 57 -11.57 5.10 26.17
N ASN A 58 -11.44 6.41 26.41
CA ASN A 58 -10.37 7.22 25.83
C ASN A 58 -8.97 6.68 26.16
N ALA A 59 -8.78 6.16 27.37
CA ALA A 59 -7.50 5.59 27.79
C ALA A 59 -7.16 4.31 26.99
N ALA A 60 -8.15 3.47 26.70
CA ALA A 60 -7.94 2.26 25.92
C ALA A 60 -7.68 2.58 24.44
N VAL A 61 -8.49 3.45 23.85
CA VAL A 61 -8.31 3.96 22.48
C VAL A 61 -6.91 4.58 22.34
N ALA A 62 -6.51 5.46 23.25
CA ALA A 62 -5.21 6.13 23.19
C ALA A 62 -4.03 5.14 23.33
N LEU A 63 -4.14 4.12 24.18
CA LEU A 63 -3.12 3.09 24.30
C LEU A 63 -3.04 2.24 23.02
N THR A 64 -4.18 1.79 22.49
CA THR A 64 -4.24 1.02 21.25
C THR A 64 -3.69 1.80 20.08
N ARG A 65 -4.03 3.09 19.95
CA ARG A 65 -3.47 3.99 18.94
C ARG A 65 -1.94 4.01 19.00
N ARG A 66 -1.35 4.19 20.19
CA ARG A 66 0.11 4.18 20.38
C ARG A 66 0.75 2.82 20.04
N LEU A 67 0.07 1.72 20.31
CA LEU A 67 0.53 0.38 19.94
C LEU A 67 0.52 0.19 18.41
N LEU A 68 -0.57 0.61 17.75
CA LEU A 68 -0.74 0.58 16.30
C LEU A 68 0.29 1.45 15.58
N ASP A 69 0.47 2.69 16.02
CA ASP A 69 1.41 3.66 15.45
C ASP A 69 2.87 3.27 15.72
N GLY A 70 3.10 2.54 16.81
CA GLY A 70 4.39 1.94 17.12
C GLY A 70 4.70 0.68 16.32
N GLY A 71 3.74 0.14 15.56
CA GLY A 71 3.88 -1.15 14.88
C GLY A 71 4.04 -2.33 15.85
N LEU A 72 3.54 -2.19 17.08
CA LEU A 72 3.60 -3.22 18.14
C LEU A 72 2.45 -4.20 18.02
N VAL A 73 1.34 -3.77 17.43
CA VAL A 73 0.15 -4.59 17.14
C VAL A 73 -0.39 -4.25 15.75
N HIS A 74 -1.13 -5.20 15.17
CA HIS A 74 -1.85 -5.03 13.91
C HIS A 74 -3.34 -5.23 14.11
N PRO A 75 -4.20 -4.47 13.41
CA PRO A 75 -5.63 -4.64 13.49
C PRO A 75 -6.06 -5.99 12.88
N ILE A 76 -7.04 -6.64 13.51
CA ILE A 76 -7.76 -7.78 12.95
C ILE A 76 -9.15 -7.27 12.60
N VAL A 77 -9.46 -7.26 11.30
CA VAL A 77 -10.73 -6.74 10.80
C VAL A 77 -11.27 -7.70 9.75
N GLU A 78 -12.48 -8.18 9.95
CA GLU A 78 -13.20 -9.03 8.99
C GLU A 78 -14.15 -8.18 8.13
N ASP A 79 -14.84 -7.22 8.74
CA ASP A 79 -15.79 -6.33 8.08
C ASP A 79 -15.36 -4.86 8.18
N GLY A 80 -15.55 -4.11 7.10
CA GLY A 80 -15.19 -2.70 6.99
C GLY A 80 -16.36 -1.78 6.66
N PRO A 81 -16.14 -0.46 6.76
CA PRO A 81 -17.14 0.53 6.35
C PRO A 81 -17.28 0.68 4.83
N PHE A 82 -16.40 0.05 4.04
CA PHE A 82 -16.36 0.15 2.58
C PHE A 82 -16.48 -1.22 1.91
N SER A 83 -17.03 -1.20 0.71
CA SER A 83 -17.16 -2.34 -0.21
C SER A 83 -16.46 -2.05 -1.55
N CYS A 84 -16.39 -3.03 -2.44
CA CYS A 84 -15.85 -2.83 -3.79
C CYS A 84 -16.61 -1.73 -4.58
N ALA A 85 -17.90 -1.53 -4.30
CA ALA A 85 -18.71 -0.47 -4.89
C ALA A 85 -18.29 0.95 -4.45
N ASP A 86 -17.44 1.07 -3.43
CA ASP A 86 -16.89 2.33 -2.93
C ASP A 86 -15.51 2.64 -3.51
N VAL A 87 -15.07 1.86 -4.50
CA VAL A 87 -13.73 1.94 -5.11
C VAL A 87 -13.83 2.29 -6.59
N THR A 88 -13.03 3.27 -7.02
CA THR A 88 -12.69 3.48 -8.43
C THR A 88 -11.28 2.98 -8.66
N VAL A 89 -11.09 2.11 -9.65
CA VAL A 89 -9.76 1.62 -10.02
C VAL A 89 -9.18 2.51 -11.11
N VAL A 90 -7.95 2.97 -10.92
CA VAL A 90 -7.15 3.75 -11.88
C VAL A 90 -6.01 2.88 -12.38
N ILE A 91 -5.95 2.69 -13.70
CA ILE A 91 -4.95 1.88 -14.39
C ILE A 91 -4.12 2.81 -15.28
N PRO A 92 -2.93 3.27 -14.85
CA PRO A 92 -2.01 3.97 -15.73
C PRO A 92 -1.40 2.99 -16.74
N VAL A 93 -1.46 3.32 -18.03
CA VAL A 93 -0.98 2.45 -19.10
C VAL A 93 -0.08 3.22 -20.04
N ARG A 94 1.05 2.60 -20.39
CA ARG A 94 1.83 2.97 -21.57
C ARG A 94 2.29 1.73 -22.32
N GLY A 95 1.71 1.53 -23.51
CA GLY A 95 1.99 0.38 -24.36
C GLY A 95 0.80 -0.56 -24.48
N GLU A 96 0.74 -1.58 -23.63
CA GLU A 96 -0.28 -2.63 -23.72
C GLU A 96 -1.07 -2.69 -22.41
N LEU A 97 -2.40 -2.78 -22.53
CA LEU A 97 -3.31 -3.10 -21.43
C LEU A 97 -3.76 -4.56 -21.59
N PRO A 98 -3.34 -5.48 -20.69
CA PRO A 98 -3.79 -6.85 -20.74
C PRO A 98 -5.30 -6.93 -20.49
N PRO A 99 -6.08 -7.59 -21.38
CA PRO A 99 -7.52 -7.71 -21.19
C PRO A 99 -7.90 -8.34 -19.86
N ARG A 100 -7.09 -9.29 -19.37
CA ARG A 100 -7.32 -9.98 -18.09
C ARG A 100 -7.34 -9.05 -16.89
N LEU A 101 -6.50 -8.01 -16.87
CA LEU A 101 -6.44 -7.08 -15.73
C LEU A 101 -7.79 -6.39 -15.51
N VAL A 102 -8.41 -5.92 -16.59
CA VAL A 102 -9.71 -5.23 -16.53
C VAL A 102 -10.82 -6.13 -15.96
N HIS A 103 -10.66 -7.46 -16.03
CA HIS A 103 -11.60 -8.43 -15.47
C HIS A 103 -11.23 -8.88 -14.05
N SER A 104 -9.95 -8.82 -13.66
CA SER A 104 -9.50 -9.31 -12.34
C SER A 104 -9.54 -8.26 -11.23
N VAL A 105 -9.70 -6.97 -11.55
CA VAL A 105 -9.76 -5.90 -10.54
C VAL A 105 -10.96 -5.97 -9.58
N GLY A 106 -11.98 -6.77 -9.91
CA GLY A 106 -13.13 -7.04 -9.07
C GLY A 106 -14.38 -6.20 -9.41
N PRO A 107 -15.49 -6.40 -8.68
CA PRO A 107 -16.78 -5.73 -8.92
C PRO A 107 -16.78 -4.29 -8.39
N VAL A 108 -15.88 -3.48 -8.91
CA VAL A 108 -15.67 -2.10 -8.46
C VAL A 108 -16.71 -1.14 -9.04
N ALA A 109 -16.80 0.07 -8.50
CA ALA A 109 -17.74 1.09 -8.97
C ALA A 109 -17.51 1.44 -10.45
N ARG A 110 -16.22 1.58 -10.82
CA ARG A 110 -15.76 1.91 -12.17
C ARG A 110 -14.26 1.69 -12.33
N ILE A 111 -13.83 1.61 -13.58
CA ILE A 111 -12.44 1.53 -14.00
C ILE A 111 -12.10 2.76 -14.84
N LEU A 112 -11.00 3.43 -14.52
CA LEU A 112 -10.41 4.52 -15.27
C LEU A 112 -9.10 4.02 -15.86
N VAL A 113 -9.02 3.94 -17.19
CA VAL A 113 -7.78 3.61 -17.89
C VAL A 113 -7.15 4.92 -18.36
N ILE A 114 -5.92 5.19 -17.93
CA ILE A 114 -5.19 6.40 -18.28
C ILE A 114 -4.06 6.04 -19.23
N ASP A 115 -4.28 6.24 -20.52
CA ASP A 115 -3.29 6.02 -21.57
C ASP A 115 -2.32 7.21 -21.66
N ASP A 116 -1.12 7.03 -21.10
CA ASP A 116 -0.04 8.02 -21.08
C ASP A 116 0.71 8.08 -22.43
N ASN A 117 -0.06 8.38 -23.47
CA ASN A 117 0.40 8.56 -24.84
C ASN A 117 1.11 7.31 -25.41
N SER A 118 0.44 6.16 -25.39
CA SER A 118 0.89 4.93 -26.03
C SER A 118 1.06 5.10 -27.54
N ALA A 119 2.10 4.49 -28.12
CA ALA A 119 2.40 4.61 -29.56
C ALA A 119 1.26 4.09 -30.44
N VAL A 120 0.62 2.99 -30.01
CA VAL A 120 -0.66 2.53 -30.53
C VAL A 120 -1.72 2.92 -29.50
N PRO A 121 -2.80 3.61 -29.88
CA PRO A 121 -3.90 3.91 -28.97
C PRO A 121 -4.48 2.67 -28.30
N ILE A 122 -4.67 2.77 -26.97
CA ILE A 122 -5.38 1.75 -26.21
C ILE A 122 -6.84 1.78 -26.61
N GLU A 123 -7.43 0.62 -26.83
CA GLU A 123 -8.87 0.45 -27.01
C GLU A 123 -9.41 -0.37 -25.83
N THR A 124 -10.54 0.07 -25.29
CA THR A 124 -11.26 -0.65 -24.23
C THR A 124 -12.75 -0.68 -24.55
N PRO A 125 -13.48 -1.75 -24.19
CA PRO A 125 -14.93 -1.69 -24.18
C PRO A 125 -15.40 -0.62 -23.18
N SER A 126 -16.64 -0.16 -23.30
CA SER A 126 -17.22 0.80 -22.35
C SER A 126 -17.56 0.18 -20.99
N ARG A 127 -17.61 -1.16 -20.91
CA ARG A 127 -17.92 -1.94 -19.71
C ARG A 127 -17.18 -3.27 -19.73
N THR A 128 -16.94 -3.85 -18.54
CA THR A 128 -16.57 -5.27 -18.41
C THR A 128 -17.75 -6.18 -18.72
N ASP A 129 -17.48 -7.48 -18.88
CA ASP A 129 -18.52 -8.50 -19.04
C ASP A 129 -19.52 -8.52 -17.86
N ASP A 130 -19.04 -8.25 -16.65
CA ASP A 130 -19.86 -8.12 -15.43
C ASP A 130 -20.52 -6.74 -15.27
N GLY A 131 -20.41 -5.87 -16.28
CA GLY A 131 -21.11 -4.59 -16.36
C GLY A 131 -20.42 -3.41 -15.67
N VAL A 132 -19.18 -3.55 -15.17
CA VAL A 132 -18.43 -2.45 -14.55
C VAL A 132 -18.09 -1.39 -15.60
N PRO A 133 -18.44 -0.11 -15.42
CA PRO A 133 -18.11 0.96 -16.36
C PRO A 133 -16.61 1.16 -16.51
N ILE A 134 -16.15 1.30 -17.75
CA ILE A 134 -14.76 1.62 -18.10
C ILE A 134 -14.74 2.98 -18.80
N THR A 135 -13.86 3.88 -18.37
CA THR A 135 -13.60 5.16 -19.04
C THR A 135 -12.12 5.23 -19.40
N LEU A 136 -11.85 5.48 -20.69
CA LEU A 136 -10.50 5.68 -21.20
C LEU A 136 -10.21 7.18 -21.31
N HIS A 137 -9.14 7.63 -20.67
CA HIS A 137 -8.57 8.96 -20.85
C HIS A 137 -7.19 8.82 -21.48
N ARG A 138 -6.95 9.50 -22.59
CA ARG A 138 -5.66 9.48 -23.28
C ARG A 138 -4.99 10.83 -23.20
N HIS A 139 -3.74 10.84 -22.75
CA HIS A 139 -2.90 12.03 -22.80
C HIS A 139 -2.44 12.35 -24.22
N THR A 140 -2.37 13.64 -24.53
CA THR A 140 -1.80 14.13 -25.80
C THR A 140 -0.28 14.10 -25.81
N THR A 141 0.35 14.16 -24.65
CA THR A 141 1.80 14.13 -24.43
C THR A 141 2.13 13.20 -23.28
N ARG A 142 3.35 12.62 -23.28
CA ARG A 142 3.77 11.73 -22.19
C ARG A 142 4.03 12.54 -20.93
N GLY A 143 3.26 12.30 -19.88
CA GLY A 143 3.42 12.91 -18.56
C GLY A 143 4.15 12.02 -17.55
N GLY A 144 4.19 10.70 -17.78
CA GLY A 144 4.76 9.75 -16.82
C GLY A 144 3.70 9.11 -15.90
N PRO A 145 4.13 8.12 -15.10
CA PRO A 145 3.21 7.31 -14.29
C PRO A 145 2.51 8.13 -13.19
N ALA A 146 3.22 9.06 -12.53
CA ALA A 146 2.63 9.96 -11.54
C ALA A 146 1.55 10.87 -12.15
N ALA A 147 1.83 11.52 -13.28
CA ALA A 147 0.86 12.35 -14.01
C ALA A 147 -0.38 11.55 -14.44
N ALA A 148 -0.20 10.32 -14.91
CA ALA A 148 -1.30 9.44 -15.28
C ALA A 148 -2.16 9.05 -14.07
N ARG A 149 -1.55 8.73 -12.92
CA ARG A 149 -2.27 8.45 -11.68
C ARG A 149 -3.04 9.67 -11.18
N ASN A 150 -2.45 10.86 -11.24
CA ASN A 150 -3.12 12.11 -10.85
C ASN A 150 -4.32 12.42 -11.76
N THR A 151 -4.17 12.26 -13.08
CA THR A 151 -5.29 12.42 -14.02
C THR A 151 -6.44 11.47 -13.69
N GLY A 152 -6.13 10.23 -13.31
CA GLY A 152 -7.12 9.29 -12.80
C GLY A 152 -7.75 9.76 -11.48
N LEU A 153 -6.93 10.15 -10.50
CA LEU A 153 -7.36 10.64 -9.18
C LEU A 153 -8.34 11.83 -9.30
N ASP A 154 -8.10 12.75 -10.22
CA ASP A 154 -8.96 13.91 -10.46
C ASP A 154 -10.36 13.50 -10.97
N ALA A 155 -10.44 12.40 -11.72
CA ALA A 155 -11.69 11.85 -12.25
C ALA A 155 -12.41 10.89 -11.28
N VAL A 156 -11.79 10.48 -10.17
CA VAL A 156 -12.42 9.60 -9.17
C VAL A 156 -13.59 10.32 -8.48
N THR A 157 -14.68 9.61 -8.20
CA THR A 157 -15.83 10.18 -7.44
C THR A 157 -16.19 9.36 -6.22
N THR A 158 -15.58 8.19 -6.09
CA THR A 158 -15.77 7.28 -4.96
C THR A 158 -14.89 7.69 -3.77
N PRO A 159 -15.26 7.29 -2.54
CA PRO A 159 -14.48 7.61 -1.34
C PRO A 159 -13.09 6.98 -1.35
N LEU A 160 -12.91 5.85 -2.05
CA LEU A 160 -11.62 5.19 -2.23
C LEU A 160 -11.21 5.15 -3.69
N VAL A 161 -9.90 5.27 -3.92
CA VAL A 161 -9.23 5.04 -5.20
C VAL A 161 -8.29 3.85 -5.04
N ALA A 162 -8.29 2.96 -6.02
CA ALA A 162 -7.29 1.91 -6.14
C ALA A 162 -6.40 2.19 -7.35
N PHE A 163 -5.09 2.27 -7.18
CA PHE A 163 -4.14 2.29 -8.29
C PHE A 163 -3.66 0.87 -8.55
N ILE A 164 -3.59 0.48 -9.82
CA ILE A 164 -2.99 -0.79 -10.22
C ILE A 164 -2.28 -0.66 -11.56
N ASP A 165 -1.03 -1.12 -11.63
CA ASP A 165 -0.24 -1.04 -12.86
C ASP A 165 -0.72 -2.04 -13.92
N ALA A 166 -0.53 -1.69 -15.19
CA ALA A 166 -0.98 -2.48 -16.32
C ALA A 166 -0.34 -3.89 -16.41
N ASP A 167 0.80 -4.10 -15.75
CA ASP A 167 1.50 -5.39 -15.66
C ASP A 167 1.26 -6.15 -14.35
N CYS A 168 0.25 -5.75 -13.58
CA CYS A 168 -0.25 -6.48 -12.41
C CYS A 168 -1.45 -7.39 -12.71
N GLU A 169 -1.63 -8.39 -11.88
CA GLU A 169 -2.74 -9.35 -11.89
C GLU A 169 -3.17 -9.60 -10.42
N PRO A 170 -4.21 -8.90 -9.92
CA PRO A 170 -4.69 -9.08 -8.55
C PRO A 170 -5.34 -10.46 -8.37
N GLU A 171 -5.13 -11.07 -7.20
CA GLU A 171 -5.85 -12.30 -6.83
C GLU A 171 -7.33 -11.99 -6.53
N PRO A 172 -8.26 -12.94 -6.78
CA PRO A 172 -9.66 -12.77 -6.40
C PRO A 172 -9.79 -12.46 -4.90
N GLY A 173 -10.63 -11.48 -4.55
CA GLY A 173 -10.81 -11.07 -3.16
C GLY A 173 -9.77 -10.07 -2.62
N TRP A 174 -8.85 -9.57 -3.45
CA TRP A 174 -7.76 -8.70 -2.97
C TRP A 174 -8.29 -7.42 -2.32
N LEU A 175 -9.32 -6.76 -2.86
CA LEU A 175 -9.90 -5.55 -2.27
C LEU A 175 -10.58 -5.88 -0.95
N GLU A 176 -11.33 -6.98 -0.87
CA GLU A 176 -12.02 -7.43 0.32
C GLU A 176 -11.07 -7.69 1.50
N MET A 177 -9.80 -7.98 1.22
CA MET A 177 -8.75 -8.09 2.24
C MET A 177 -8.12 -6.74 2.63
N LEU A 178 -8.22 -5.71 1.80
CA LEU A 178 -7.64 -4.37 2.04
C LEU A 178 -8.66 -3.41 2.67
N LEU A 179 -9.90 -3.42 2.20
CA LEU A 179 -10.96 -2.48 2.55
C LEU A 179 -11.33 -2.45 4.04
N PRO A 180 -11.36 -3.59 4.78
CA PRO A 180 -11.67 -3.59 6.20
C PRO A 180 -10.74 -2.71 7.04
N LEU A 181 -9.48 -2.53 6.62
CA LEU A 181 -8.50 -1.73 7.37
C LEU A 181 -8.81 -0.23 7.40
N PHE A 182 -9.71 0.25 6.54
CA PHE A 182 -10.22 1.63 6.57
C PHE A 182 -11.29 1.86 7.65
N VAL A 183 -11.60 0.86 8.50
CA VAL A 183 -12.34 1.08 9.75
C VAL A 183 -11.65 2.09 10.66
N ASP A 184 -10.32 2.16 10.59
CA ASP A 184 -9.53 3.21 11.22
C ASP A 184 -9.50 4.45 10.33
N ASP A 185 -10.11 5.54 10.80
CA ASP A 185 -10.15 6.81 10.08
C ASP A 185 -8.76 7.38 9.80
N GLN A 186 -7.74 7.02 10.60
CA GLN A 186 -6.34 7.42 10.34
C GLN A 186 -5.68 6.66 9.20
N VAL A 187 -6.24 5.55 8.74
CA VAL A 187 -5.68 4.80 7.62
C VAL A 187 -6.01 5.52 6.32
N ALA A 188 -4.99 6.09 5.70
CA ALA A 188 -5.10 6.78 4.42
C ALA A 188 -4.82 5.88 3.23
N LEU A 189 -3.93 4.89 3.39
CA LEU A 189 -3.49 4.00 2.32
C LEU A 189 -3.23 2.59 2.84
N VAL A 190 -3.67 1.59 2.07
CA VAL A 190 -3.40 0.18 2.32
C VAL A 190 -2.86 -0.45 1.04
N ALA A 191 -1.74 -1.16 1.12
CA ALA A 191 -1.16 -1.87 -0.01
C ALA A 191 -1.15 -3.40 0.21
N PRO A 192 -1.40 -4.18 -0.85
CA PRO A 192 -1.24 -5.63 -0.84
C PRO A 192 0.25 -6.02 -0.93
N ARG A 193 0.53 -7.31 -0.78
CA ARG A 193 1.81 -7.90 -1.14
C ARG A 193 1.92 -8.05 -2.65
N ILE A 194 2.98 -7.49 -3.24
CA ILE A 194 3.30 -7.70 -4.64
C ILE A 194 4.13 -8.98 -4.76
N VAL A 195 3.59 -9.99 -5.43
CA VAL A 195 4.25 -11.27 -5.66
C VAL A 195 4.68 -11.40 -7.12
N PRO A 196 5.79 -12.09 -7.43
CA PRO A 196 6.13 -12.38 -8.81
C PRO A 196 5.13 -13.37 -9.41
N ILE A 197 4.72 -13.18 -10.68
CA ILE A 197 3.96 -14.22 -11.41
C ILE A 197 4.83 -15.48 -11.51
N GLU A 198 4.26 -16.64 -11.14
CA GLU A 198 4.94 -17.91 -11.32
C GLU A 198 5.23 -18.18 -12.81
N PRO A 199 6.49 -18.48 -13.15
CA PRO A 199 6.88 -18.66 -14.53
C PRO A 199 6.43 -20.01 -15.08
N VAL A 200 5.83 -19.98 -16.27
CA VAL A 200 5.54 -21.20 -17.04
C VAL A 200 6.74 -21.52 -17.91
N GLY A 201 7.52 -22.55 -17.55
CA GLY A 201 8.66 -23.05 -18.33
C GLY A 201 10.06 -22.67 -17.81
N PRO A 202 11.13 -23.06 -18.53
CA PRO A 202 12.51 -22.88 -18.07
C PRO A 202 12.88 -21.38 -17.93
N GLN A 203 13.45 -21.05 -16.77
CA GLN A 203 13.76 -19.68 -16.38
C GLN A 203 15.20 -19.28 -16.66
N SER A 204 15.42 -18.02 -17.05
CA SER A 204 16.74 -17.40 -16.97
C SER A 204 17.17 -17.20 -15.52
N VAL A 205 18.47 -17.16 -15.25
CA VAL A 205 19.03 -16.92 -13.90
C VAL A 205 18.49 -15.61 -13.29
N LEU A 206 18.31 -14.58 -14.12
CA LEU A 206 17.75 -13.29 -13.67
C LEU A 206 16.28 -13.39 -13.29
N ALA A 207 15.48 -14.18 -14.02
CA ALA A 207 14.08 -14.40 -13.69
C ALA A 207 13.93 -15.16 -12.35
N ARG A 208 14.82 -16.14 -12.09
CA ARG A 208 14.89 -16.83 -10.79
C ARG A 208 15.31 -15.90 -9.65
N PHE A 209 16.26 -15.00 -9.91
CA PHE A 209 16.68 -14.01 -8.92
C PHE A 209 15.55 -13.05 -8.56
N GLU A 210 14.88 -12.45 -9.55
CA GLU A 210 13.71 -11.57 -9.31
C GLU A 210 12.54 -12.32 -8.67
N HIS A 211 12.34 -13.60 -8.99
CA HIS A 211 11.32 -14.43 -8.35
C HIS A 211 11.62 -14.67 -6.85
N HIS A 212 12.89 -14.78 -6.45
CA HIS A 212 13.28 -15.00 -5.06
C HIS A 212 13.62 -13.72 -4.27
N ARG A 213 13.88 -12.60 -4.96
CA ARG A 213 14.36 -11.32 -4.39
C ARG A 213 13.74 -10.11 -5.12
N SER A 214 12.46 -10.20 -5.45
CA SER A 214 11.72 -9.08 -6.03
C SER A 214 11.83 -7.88 -5.10
N ALA A 215 12.25 -6.72 -5.63
CA ALA A 215 12.30 -5.48 -4.83
C ALA A 215 10.90 -4.98 -4.42
N LEU A 216 9.84 -5.54 -5.02
CA LEU A 216 8.44 -5.18 -4.73
C LEU A 216 7.80 -6.10 -3.69
N ASP A 217 8.39 -7.28 -3.40
CA ASP A 217 7.90 -8.18 -2.36
C ASP A 217 8.49 -7.75 -1.01
N LEU A 218 7.65 -7.15 -0.17
CA LEU A 218 8.01 -6.59 1.12
C LEU A 218 7.88 -7.61 2.27
N GLY A 219 7.67 -8.88 1.94
CA GLY A 219 7.60 -9.98 2.91
C GLY A 219 6.17 -10.38 3.30
N GLY A 220 6.07 -11.38 4.17
CA GLY A 220 4.80 -12.00 4.58
C GLY A 220 4.17 -11.41 5.83
N ASP A 221 4.80 -10.44 6.49
CA ASP A 221 4.34 -9.88 7.75
C ASP A 221 3.62 -8.55 7.53
N ALA A 222 2.47 -8.38 8.20
CA ALA A 222 1.77 -7.11 8.21
C ALA A 222 2.67 -6.02 8.82
N ALA A 223 2.53 -4.79 8.33
CA ALA A 223 3.38 -3.70 8.79
C ALA A 223 2.68 -2.33 8.74
N ARG A 224 3.04 -1.47 9.69
CA ARG A 224 2.90 -0.03 9.55
C ARG A 224 4.03 0.46 8.62
N VAL A 225 3.66 1.16 7.56
CA VAL A 225 4.59 1.58 6.50
C VAL A 225 5.08 3.00 6.76
N ARG A 226 6.37 3.17 7.05
CA ARG A 226 6.91 4.49 7.40
C ARG A 226 8.40 4.54 7.09
N ALA A 227 8.93 5.73 6.82
CA ALA A 227 10.37 5.91 6.67
C ALA A 227 11.15 5.24 7.83
N ARG A 228 12.23 4.51 7.49
CA ARG A 228 13.12 3.83 8.45
C ARG A 228 12.46 2.73 9.28
N THR A 229 11.36 2.14 8.79
CA THR A 229 10.79 0.90 9.33
C THR A 229 11.09 -0.28 8.40
N ARG A 230 10.77 -1.50 8.85
CA ARG A 230 10.85 -2.78 8.11
C ARG A 230 10.21 -2.68 6.74
N VAL A 231 9.11 -1.92 6.62
CA VAL A 231 8.44 -1.63 5.37
C VAL A 231 8.42 -0.12 5.19
N SER A 232 9.43 0.40 4.48
CA SER A 232 9.69 1.85 4.44
C SER A 232 8.82 2.62 3.44
N TYR A 233 8.29 1.91 2.45
CA TYR A 233 7.35 2.40 1.45
C TYR A 233 6.54 1.21 0.93
N VAL A 234 5.51 1.48 0.11
CA VAL A 234 4.76 0.47 -0.63
C VAL A 234 4.67 0.85 -2.10
N PRO A 235 4.89 -0.10 -3.04
CA PRO A 235 4.88 0.21 -4.46
C PRO A 235 3.51 0.66 -4.96
N SER A 236 3.50 1.63 -5.89
CA SER A 236 2.28 2.02 -6.61
C SER A 236 1.79 0.99 -7.64
N ALA A 237 2.45 -0.16 -7.72
CA ALA A 237 2.03 -1.31 -8.53
C ALA A 237 0.62 -1.77 -8.17
N ALA A 238 0.28 -1.76 -6.88
CA ALA A 238 -1.10 -1.85 -6.40
C ALA A 238 -1.23 -1.18 -5.03
N MET A 239 -2.23 -0.32 -4.85
CA MET A 239 -2.55 0.31 -3.56
C MET A 239 -3.98 0.83 -3.56
N VAL A 240 -4.61 0.87 -2.39
CA VAL A 240 -5.92 1.49 -2.17
C VAL A 240 -5.74 2.66 -1.21
N ALA A 241 -6.36 3.80 -1.49
CA ALA A 241 -6.24 5.00 -0.67
C ALA A 241 -7.54 5.78 -0.57
N ARG A 242 -7.68 6.56 0.50
CA ARG A 242 -8.76 7.55 0.63
C ARG A 242 -8.58 8.64 -0.41
N THR A 243 -9.57 8.78 -1.29
CA THR A 243 -9.54 9.75 -2.40
C THR A 243 -9.34 11.18 -1.86
N GLU A 244 -10.06 11.54 -0.80
CA GLU A 244 -10.02 12.89 -0.24
C GLU A 244 -8.67 13.23 0.41
N VAL A 245 -8.02 12.24 1.06
CA VAL A 245 -6.70 12.41 1.67
C VAL A 245 -5.64 12.64 0.59
N LEU A 246 -5.65 11.84 -0.48
CA LEU A 246 -4.70 12.02 -1.57
C LEU A 246 -4.86 13.38 -2.25
N ARG A 247 -6.10 13.83 -2.51
CA ARG A 247 -6.36 15.15 -3.07
C ARG A 247 -5.85 16.28 -2.18
N THR A 248 -6.10 16.18 -0.88
CA THR A 248 -5.65 17.19 0.09
C THR A 248 -4.12 17.28 0.12
N LEU A 249 -3.41 16.17 -0.09
CA LEU A 249 -1.96 16.12 -0.19
C LEU A 249 -1.39 16.46 -1.58
N GLY A 250 -2.25 16.78 -2.56
CA GLY A 250 -1.83 17.09 -3.94
C GLY A 250 -1.50 15.86 -4.80
N GLY A 251 -1.87 14.65 -4.38
CA GLY A 251 -1.64 13.42 -5.14
C GLY A 251 -0.17 12.99 -5.20
N PHE A 252 0.20 12.36 -6.30
CA PHE A 252 1.60 12.04 -6.63
C PHE A 252 2.33 13.29 -7.13
N ASP A 253 3.64 13.36 -6.97
CA ASP A 253 4.43 14.39 -7.62
C ASP A 253 4.63 14.05 -9.10
N ASP A 254 4.04 14.82 -10.01
CA ASP A 254 4.04 14.52 -11.45
C ASP A 254 5.36 14.88 -12.16
N GLU A 255 6.27 15.60 -11.50
CA GLU A 255 7.65 15.79 -11.98
C GLU A 255 8.50 14.54 -11.74
N MET A 256 8.08 13.64 -10.83
CA MET A 256 8.78 12.40 -10.51
C MET A 256 8.38 11.26 -11.46
N PHE A 257 9.38 10.71 -12.15
CA PHE A 257 9.23 9.50 -12.97
C PHE A 257 9.56 8.22 -12.21
N VAL A 258 10.21 8.33 -11.04
CA VAL A 258 10.68 7.22 -10.22
C VAL A 258 10.68 7.64 -8.75
N GLY A 259 10.21 6.77 -7.87
CA GLY A 259 10.18 7.01 -6.43
C GLY A 259 9.00 7.89 -6.00
N GLU A 260 8.03 8.11 -6.89
CA GLU A 260 6.81 8.85 -6.62
C GLU A 260 5.95 8.17 -5.54
N ASP A 261 6.06 6.85 -5.43
CA ASP A 261 5.41 6.03 -4.42
C ASP A 261 6.06 6.20 -3.04
N VAL A 262 7.40 6.26 -2.98
CA VAL A 262 8.17 6.55 -1.76
C VAL A 262 7.83 7.95 -1.25
N ASP A 263 7.88 8.96 -2.12
CA ASP A 263 7.54 10.35 -1.80
C ASP A 263 6.11 10.46 -1.25
N LEU A 264 5.12 9.84 -1.93
CA LEU A 264 3.74 9.85 -1.47
C LEU A 264 3.58 9.23 -0.08
N VAL A 265 4.16 8.05 0.16
CA VAL A 265 4.06 7.35 1.44
C VAL A 265 4.70 8.15 2.57
N TRP A 266 5.83 8.82 2.30
CA TRP A 266 6.49 9.64 3.31
C TRP A 266 5.73 10.94 3.60
N ARG A 267 5.16 11.59 2.58
CA ARG A 267 4.26 12.76 2.80
C ARG A 267 3.02 12.38 3.59
N LEU A 268 2.45 11.20 3.35
CA LEU A 268 1.34 10.68 4.16
C LEU A 268 1.75 10.53 5.62
N ASP A 269 2.90 9.91 5.89
CA ASP A 269 3.42 9.74 7.26
C ASP A 269 3.74 11.07 7.96
N GLU A 270 4.35 12.03 7.24
CA GLU A 270 4.66 13.37 7.72
C GLU A 270 3.40 14.20 8.04
N ALA A 271 2.29 13.90 7.37
CA ALA A 271 0.97 14.47 7.64
C ALA A 271 0.17 13.68 8.69
N ASP A 272 0.83 12.82 9.47
CA ASP A 272 0.26 11.98 10.53
C ASP A 272 -0.80 10.97 10.05
N TRP A 273 -0.83 10.65 8.75
CA TRP A 273 -1.67 9.58 8.22
C TRP A 273 -1.01 8.21 8.36
N SER A 274 -1.85 7.18 8.52
CA SER A 274 -1.43 5.79 8.62
C SER A 274 -1.44 5.10 7.26
N VAL A 275 -0.29 4.54 6.89
CA VAL A 275 -0.11 3.65 5.74
C VAL A 275 0.12 2.23 6.23
N ARG A 276 -0.63 1.27 5.67
CA ARG A 276 -0.61 -0.14 6.07
C ARG A 276 -0.22 -1.06 4.91
N TYR A 277 0.53 -2.10 5.24
CA TYR A 277 0.86 -3.20 4.35
C TYR A 277 0.14 -4.47 4.81
N GLN A 278 -0.67 -5.05 3.92
CA GLN A 278 -1.53 -6.20 4.21
C GLN A 278 -1.15 -7.38 3.31
N PRO A 279 -0.29 -8.30 3.78
CA PRO A 279 0.30 -9.33 2.94
C PRO A 279 -0.62 -10.52 2.63
N SER A 280 -1.79 -10.60 3.26
CA SER A 280 -2.81 -11.58 2.90
C SER A 280 -3.41 -11.27 1.51
N ALA A 281 -3.57 -9.99 1.19
CA ALA A 281 -3.95 -9.55 -0.14
C ALA A 281 -2.74 -9.64 -1.07
N ARG A 282 -2.88 -10.32 -2.20
CA ARG A 282 -1.77 -10.54 -3.12
C ARG A 282 -2.11 -10.02 -4.50
N VAL A 283 -1.13 -9.35 -5.10
CA VAL A 283 -1.18 -8.91 -6.48
C VAL A 283 0.05 -9.41 -7.18
N ALA A 284 -0.14 -10.25 -8.21
CA ALA A 284 0.97 -10.75 -8.99
C ALA A 284 1.47 -9.67 -9.94
N HIS A 285 2.77 -9.58 -10.16
CA HIS A 285 3.38 -8.60 -11.06
C HIS A 285 4.26 -9.30 -12.12
N ARG A 286 4.06 -8.93 -13.39
CA ARG A 286 4.76 -9.53 -14.52
C ARG A 286 6.12 -8.86 -14.74
N HIS A 287 7.19 -9.52 -14.32
CA HIS A 287 8.54 -9.03 -14.62
C HIS A 287 8.84 -9.17 -16.12
N ARG A 288 9.06 -8.05 -16.82
CA ARG A 288 9.61 -8.06 -18.18
C ARG A 288 11.10 -8.41 -18.11
N THR A 289 11.44 -9.67 -18.32
CA THR A 289 12.79 -10.25 -18.17
C THR A 289 13.72 -9.93 -19.34
N ARG A 290 14.00 -8.64 -19.58
CA ARG A 290 15.13 -8.20 -20.42
C ARG A 290 16.25 -7.64 -19.52
N PRO A 291 17.44 -8.28 -19.45
CA PRO A 291 18.50 -7.91 -18.51
C PRO A 291 18.94 -6.43 -18.56
N LEU A 292 19.00 -5.83 -19.75
CA LEU A 292 19.35 -4.41 -19.92
C LEU A 292 18.25 -3.46 -19.44
N ALA A 293 16.98 -3.79 -19.68
CA ALA A 293 15.85 -3.00 -19.18
C ALA A 293 15.73 -3.12 -17.65
N TRP A 294 16.06 -4.28 -17.10
CA TRP A 294 16.13 -4.52 -15.67
C TRP A 294 17.26 -3.74 -14.98
N ALA A 295 18.48 -3.79 -15.52
CA ALA A 295 19.63 -3.04 -14.97
C ALA A 295 19.40 -1.53 -15.04
N ARG A 296 18.79 -1.05 -16.13
CA ARG A 296 18.38 0.36 -16.26
C ARG A 296 17.32 0.73 -15.22
N ARG A 297 16.31 -0.11 -14.98
CA ARG A 297 15.30 0.13 -13.94
C ARG A 297 15.90 0.17 -12.53
N ARG A 298 16.85 -0.73 -12.21
CA ARG A 298 17.60 -0.69 -10.94
C ARG A 298 18.46 0.57 -10.81
N PHE A 299 19.09 1.01 -11.91
CA PHE A 299 19.82 2.27 -11.95
C PHE A 299 18.88 3.47 -11.73
N ASP A 300 17.74 3.49 -12.40
CA ASP A 300 16.71 4.53 -12.26
C ASP A 300 16.14 4.57 -10.83
N TYR A 301 15.95 3.42 -10.17
CA TYR A 301 15.61 3.37 -8.73
C TYR A 301 16.74 3.92 -7.85
N GLY A 302 18.00 3.71 -8.22
CA GLY A 302 19.13 4.28 -7.51
C GLY A 302 19.24 5.80 -7.66
N THR A 303 18.78 6.39 -8.78
CA THR A 303 18.85 7.84 -9.01
C THR A 303 17.77 8.61 -8.25
N SER A 304 16.66 7.96 -7.84
CA SER A 304 15.63 8.63 -7.02
C SER A 304 16.10 8.93 -5.59
N ALA A 305 17.07 8.18 -5.07
CA ALA A 305 17.58 8.35 -3.71
C ALA A 305 18.10 9.78 -3.43
N GLY A 306 18.74 10.43 -4.40
CA GLY A 306 19.20 11.81 -4.24
C GLY A 306 18.06 12.82 -4.11
N SER A 307 17.04 12.71 -4.97
CA SER A 307 15.84 13.57 -4.92
C SER A 307 15.06 13.36 -3.62
N LEU A 308 14.85 12.10 -3.25
CA LEU A 308 14.17 11.71 -2.01
C LEU A 308 14.92 12.21 -0.76
N ALA A 309 16.26 12.22 -0.77
CA ALA A 309 17.05 12.76 0.34
C ALA A 309 16.86 14.27 0.53
N LEU A 310 16.73 15.01 -0.57
CA LEU A 310 16.52 16.46 -0.54
C LEU A 310 15.10 16.81 -0.10
N ARG A 311 14.10 16.05 -0.57
CA ARG A 311 12.68 16.23 -0.23
C ARG A 311 12.33 15.82 1.19
N HIS A 312 12.93 14.72 1.66
CA HIS A 312 12.69 14.14 2.97
C HIS A 312 14.00 13.99 3.77
N PRO A 313 14.57 15.09 4.28
CA PRO A 313 15.82 15.06 5.01
C PRO A 313 15.75 14.09 6.20
N GLY A 314 16.61 13.06 6.20
CA GLY A 314 16.73 12.09 7.28
C GLY A 314 15.77 10.89 7.22
N ALA A 315 14.94 10.77 6.18
CA ALA A 315 14.02 9.65 5.95
C ALA A 315 14.70 8.43 5.30
N LEU A 316 15.73 8.64 4.47
CA LEU A 316 16.51 7.56 3.88
C LEU A 316 17.37 6.85 4.93
N ALA A 317 17.31 5.52 4.92
CA ALA A 317 18.24 4.71 5.70
C ALA A 317 19.64 4.77 5.04
N PRO A 318 20.70 5.12 5.79
CA PRO A 318 22.07 5.04 5.28
C PRO A 318 22.46 3.55 5.18
N VAL A 319 22.28 2.95 4.00
CA VAL A 319 22.69 1.58 3.63
C VAL A 319 22.24 0.49 4.63
N GLU A 320 21.18 -0.23 4.28
CA GLU A 320 20.86 -1.51 4.94
C GLU A 320 21.79 -2.61 4.40
N THR A 321 22.80 -2.99 5.18
CA THR A 321 23.50 -4.26 4.95
C THR A 321 22.55 -5.37 5.39
N SER A 322 22.02 -6.14 4.43
CA SER A 322 21.20 -7.32 4.73
C SER A 322 21.93 -8.22 5.73
N GLY A 323 21.39 -8.31 6.96
CA GLY A 323 21.75 -9.35 7.92
C GLY A 323 20.87 -10.57 7.74
#